data_AF-A0A6H0ZXD3-F1
#
_entry.id   AF-A0A6H0ZXD3-F1
#
_cell.length_a   1.000
_cell.length_b   1.000
_cell.length_c   1.000
_cell.angle_alpha   90.00
_cell.angle_beta   90.00
_cell.angle_gamma   90.00
#
_symmetry.space_group_name_H-M   'P 1'
#
loop_
_entity.id
_entity.type
_entity.pdbx_description
1 polymer ?
#
loop_
_entity_poly.entity_id
_entity_poly.type
_entity_poly.pdbx_seq_one_letter_code
_entity_poly.pdbx_strand_id
1 'polypeptide(L)'
;MEPDRHLGWLVLSWRHTIGDDVSGQVAAWHTGWVPTYDECADTEGRARLARGTLTSLIDLVRLPSPPSSRRPATVGEAFGELLEVALEGRASAAQWWDIGASIRDDPARAPQGEALEALLFRLANALPRGVKHAFRMMRSAALDIAEVPALQGPMVRAIRDCLGDPEGPSFVETIGLLEQIPTAESRGVLLELLETTRSRSQRQYAAELAAETLARGEFTEAERSRVVLGVLKSWRSDPVVAHEDLGQLIGVLPAGLAEVLARDGRVSAAEVADPMAAISVPEASRWSHDLAQRSLADWPAGGEPVVARLESLVHQCLFVSNPELRWRATLLLSASPFQPGLAHALIGLLRQPGVPVGLRRRGAKALSHVVSEGSTLQLIPLLHDPDPAVAERATMAYGHTTYSGTADQILRRGGIPPEQQPISRARVYALGMTGSPGIAVLAESTTAPRWQRQNARWWHEHGPAIHA
;
A
#
# COMPACT_ATOMS: atom_id res chain seq x y z
N MET A 1 -4.88 -19.44 -0.80
CA MET A 1 -5.43 -20.25 -1.90
C MET A 1 -6.25 -19.46 -2.91
N GLU A 2 -7.02 -18.43 -2.52
CA GLU A 2 -7.77 -17.61 -3.50
C GLU A 2 -6.92 -16.57 -4.28
N PRO A 3 -5.90 -15.92 -3.69
CA PRO A 3 -5.13 -14.89 -4.39
C PRO A 3 -4.36 -15.39 -5.62
N ASP A 4 -3.84 -16.62 -5.58
CA ASP A 4 -3.11 -17.22 -6.70
C ASP A 4 -4.00 -17.46 -7.93
N ARG A 5 -5.28 -17.79 -7.69
CA ARG A 5 -6.27 -17.98 -8.74
C ARG A 5 -6.61 -16.67 -9.42
N HIS A 6 -6.68 -15.58 -8.65
CA HIS A 6 -6.90 -14.24 -9.19
C HIS A 6 -5.73 -13.76 -10.04
N LEU A 7 -4.50 -14.12 -9.69
CA LEU A 7 -3.33 -13.83 -10.52
C LEU A 7 -3.39 -14.60 -11.86
N GLY A 8 -3.77 -15.88 -11.84
CA GLY A 8 -4.00 -16.63 -13.08
C GLY A 8 -5.09 -16.03 -13.96
N TRP A 9 -6.22 -15.63 -13.36
CA TRP A 9 -7.26 -14.89 -14.08
C TRP A 9 -6.75 -13.57 -14.68
N LEU A 10 -5.94 -12.82 -13.93
CA LEU A 10 -5.38 -11.54 -14.38
C LEU A 10 -4.49 -11.72 -15.61
N VAL A 11 -3.58 -12.70 -15.59
CA VAL A 11 -2.71 -13.02 -16.74
C VAL A 11 -3.56 -13.37 -17.96
N LEU A 12 -4.56 -14.23 -17.79
CA LEU A 12 -5.42 -14.66 -18.88
C LEU A 12 -6.32 -13.53 -19.41
N SER A 13 -6.72 -12.60 -18.54
CA SER A 13 -7.45 -11.39 -18.93
C SER A 13 -6.60 -10.52 -19.86
N TRP A 14 -5.32 -10.31 -19.55
CA TRP A 14 -4.41 -9.57 -20.43
C TRP A 14 -4.15 -10.27 -21.76
N ARG A 15 -3.96 -11.59 -21.75
CA ARG A 15 -3.80 -12.39 -22.98
C ARG A 15 -5.03 -12.28 -23.88
N HIS A 16 -6.22 -12.30 -23.30
CA HIS A 16 -7.45 -12.09 -24.07
C HIS A 16 -7.50 -10.70 -24.73
N THR A 17 -7.08 -9.64 -24.03
CA THR A 17 -7.04 -8.25 -24.56
C THR A 17 -6.22 -8.12 -25.82
N ILE A 18 -5.11 -8.86 -25.91
CA ILE A 18 -4.20 -8.81 -27.05
C ILE A 18 -4.60 -9.76 -28.19
N GLY A 19 -5.73 -10.45 -28.05
CA GLY A 19 -6.27 -11.35 -29.07
C GLY A 19 -5.72 -12.77 -29.02
N ASP A 20 -5.06 -13.20 -27.93
CA ASP A 20 -4.72 -14.62 -27.76
C ASP A 20 -6.00 -15.44 -27.63
N ASP A 21 -6.05 -16.58 -28.32
CA ASP A 21 -7.11 -17.56 -28.11
C ASP A 21 -6.94 -18.25 -26.75
N VAL A 22 -7.68 -17.75 -25.76
CA VAL A 22 -7.74 -18.30 -24.40
C VAL A 22 -8.90 -19.28 -24.23
N SER A 23 -9.69 -19.59 -25.28
CA SER A 23 -10.92 -20.39 -25.17
C SER A 23 -10.67 -21.77 -24.55
N GLY A 24 -9.55 -22.42 -24.89
CA GLY A 24 -9.12 -23.69 -24.28
C GLY A 24 -8.59 -23.56 -22.84
N GLN A 25 -8.28 -22.35 -22.39
CA GLN A 25 -7.76 -22.04 -21.05
C GLN A 25 -8.83 -21.45 -20.12
N VAL A 26 -10.04 -21.17 -20.61
CA VAL A 26 -11.18 -20.77 -19.78
C VAL A 26 -11.53 -21.87 -18.77
N ALA A 27 -11.36 -23.15 -19.13
CA ALA A 27 -11.47 -24.24 -18.16
C ALA A 27 -10.41 -24.14 -17.05
N ALA A 28 -9.20 -23.65 -17.36
CA ALA A 28 -8.14 -23.42 -16.40
C ALA A 28 -8.43 -22.25 -15.43
N TRP A 29 -9.34 -21.33 -15.78
CA TRP A 29 -9.84 -20.27 -14.87
C TRP A 29 -10.55 -20.85 -13.63
N HIS A 30 -11.09 -22.06 -13.76
CA HIS A 30 -11.81 -22.75 -12.69
C HIS A 30 -10.94 -23.75 -11.93
N THR A 31 -9.90 -24.32 -12.56
CA THR A 31 -9.02 -25.32 -11.93
C THR A 31 -7.99 -24.72 -10.97
N GLY A 32 -7.83 -23.40 -10.97
CA GLY A 32 -6.89 -22.71 -10.09
C GLY A 32 -5.46 -22.77 -10.60
N TRP A 33 -5.28 -22.64 -11.92
CA TRP A 33 -3.97 -22.43 -12.53
C TRP A 33 -3.26 -21.22 -11.91
N VAL A 34 -1.95 -21.38 -11.70
CA VAL A 34 -1.08 -20.41 -11.05
C VAL A 34 0.04 -20.08 -12.05
N PRO A 35 0.11 -18.84 -12.57
CA PRO A 35 1.05 -18.48 -13.63
C PRO A 35 2.48 -18.52 -13.12
N THR A 36 3.40 -19.04 -13.91
CA THR A 36 4.84 -18.95 -13.66
C THR A 36 5.34 -17.52 -13.88
N TYR A 37 6.56 -17.24 -13.42
CA TYR A 37 7.22 -15.96 -13.69
C TYR A 37 7.35 -15.70 -15.19
N ASP A 38 7.78 -16.71 -15.96
CA ASP A 38 7.98 -16.59 -17.41
C ASP A 38 6.67 -16.33 -18.16
N GLU A 39 5.56 -16.94 -17.72
CA GLU A 39 4.23 -16.68 -18.31
C GLU A 39 3.75 -15.25 -18.03
N CYS A 40 4.00 -14.72 -16.82
CA CYS A 40 3.74 -13.31 -16.51
C CYS A 40 4.61 -12.37 -17.36
N ALA A 41 5.90 -12.67 -17.50
CA ALA A 41 6.84 -11.86 -18.28
C ALA A 41 6.53 -11.88 -19.80
N ASP A 42 6.19 -13.04 -20.36
CA ASP A 42 5.73 -13.17 -21.75
C ASP A 42 4.45 -12.36 -21.97
N THR A 43 3.50 -12.45 -21.02
CA THR A 43 2.26 -11.67 -21.08
C THR A 43 2.53 -10.16 -21.02
N GLU A 44 3.42 -9.70 -20.14
CA GLU A 44 3.84 -8.29 -20.10
C GLU A 44 4.42 -7.82 -21.44
N GLY A 45 5.34 -8.61 -22.02
CA GLY A 45 5.96 -8.29 -23.30
C GLY A 45 4.95 -8.20 -24.45
N ARG A 46 4.03 -9.16 -24.54
CA ARG A 46 3.00 -9.18 -25.60
C ARG A 46 1.96 -8.08 -25.43
N ALA A 47 1.52 -7.82 -24.20
CA ALA A 47 0.58 -6.74 -23.87
C ALA A 47 1.23 -5.35 -23.79
N ARG A 48 2.55 -5.26 -24.05
CA ARG A 48 3.33 -4.01 -23.97
C ARG A 48 3.17 -3.31 -22.62
N LEU A 49 3.05 -4.10 -21.56
CA LEU A 49 3.00 -3.59 -20.20
C LEU A 49 4.41 -3.17 -19.78
N ALA A 50 4.48 -2.24 -18.82
CA ALA A 50 5.75 -1.96 -18.16
C ALA A 50 6.26 -3.23 -17.48
N ARG A 51 7.57 -3.50 -17.60
CA ARG A 51 8.23 -4.63 -16.94
C ARG A 51 7.92 -4.61 -15.45
N GLY A 52 7.52 -5.74 -14.89
CA GLY A 52 7.18 -5.82 -13.47
C GLY A 52 5.68 -5.71 -13.18
N THR A 53 4.84 -5.28 -14.13
CA THR A 53 3.41 -5.03 -13.90
C THR A 53 2.68 -6.24 -13.28
N LEU A 54 2.89 -7.43 -13.84
CA LEU A 54 2.33 -8.72 -13.45
C LEU A 54 3.34 -9.55 -12.65
N THR A 55 4.59 -9.57 -13.06
CA THR A 55 5.61 -10.41 -12.42
C THR A 55 5.88 -10.01 -10.98
N SER A 56 5.81 -8.73 -10.62
CA SER A 56 5.99 -8.30 -9.21
C SER A 56 4.82 -8.72 -8.32
N LEU A 57 3.66 -9.09 -8.89
CA LEU A 57 2.52 -9.57 -8.11
C LEU A 57 2.73 -11.01 -7.64
N ILE A 58 3.57 -11.79 -8.31
CA ILE A 58 3.93 -13.14 -7.86
C ILE A 58 4.49 -13.08 -6.44
N ASP A 59 5.42 -12.15 -6.19
CA ASP A 59 6.09 -12.01 -4.90
C ASP A 59 5.14 -11.48 -3.80
N LEU A 60 4.20 -10.60 -4.16
CA LEU A 60 3.36 -9.88 -3.19
C LEU A 60 2.04 -10.59 -2.86
N VAL A 61 1.52 -11.39 -3.79
CA VAL A 61 0.21 -12.04 -3.63
C VAL A 61 0.37 -13.43 -3.03
N ARG A 62 1.51 -14.08 -3.26
CA ARG A 62 1.84 -15.42 -2.76
C ARG A 62 2.48 -15.36 -1.38
N LEU A 63 1.74 -15.75 -0.35
CA LEU A 63 2.32 -16.01 0.97
C LEU A 63 1.95 -17.39 1.51
N PRO A 64 2.91 -18.15 2.06
CA PRO A 64 4.36 -18.12 1.81
C PRO A 64 4.67 -19.01 0.58
N SER A 65 5.21 -18.44 -0.50
CA SER A 65 5.68 -19.26 -1.63
C SER A 65 7.13 -19.72 -1.44
N PRO A 66 7.48 -20.93 -1.90
CA PRO A 66 8.85 -21.41 -1.86
C PRO A 66 9.76 -20.51 -2.73
N PRO A 67 11.06 -20.36 -2.38
CA PRO A 67 12.02 -19.52 -3.11
C PRO A 67 12.09 -19.81 -4.62
N SER A 68 11.83 -21.06 -5.02
CA SER A 68 11.86 -21.51 -6.41
C SER A 68 10.81 -20.87 -7.33
N SER A 69 9.82 -20.15 -6.79
CA SER A 69 8.85 -19.41 -7.60
C SER A 69 9.23 -17.96 -7.85
N ARG A 70 10.36 -17.50 -7.30
CA ARG A 70 10.82 -16.13 -7.46
C ARG A 70 11.66 -15.96 -8.71
N ARG A 71 11.73 -14.72 -9.16
CA ARG A 71 12.46 -14.29 -10.34
C ARG A 71 13.97 -14.55 -10.21
N PRO A 72 14.65 -15.20 -11.17
CA PRO A 72 16.11 -15.28 -11.16
C PRO A 72 16.78 -13.92 -11.45
N ALA A 73 17.93 -13.69 -10.84
CA ALA A 73 18.78 -12.54 -11.15
C ALA A 73 19.19 -12.55 -12.64
N THR A 74 18.87 -11.48 -13.36
CA THR A 74 19.25 -11.34 -14.79
C THR A 74 20.50 -10.51 -14.99
N VAL A 75 21.05 -9.93 -13.91
CA VAL A 75 22.17 -9.01 -13.99
C VAL A 75 23.46 -9.75 -13.64
N GLY A 76 24.29 -9.94 -14.67
CA GLY A 76 25.65 -10.45 -14.54
C GLY A 76 26.62 -9.34 -14.12
N GLU A 77 27.55 -8.99 -15.00
CA GLU A 77 28.66 -8.05 -14.72
C GLU A 77 28.20 -6.61 -14.43
N ALA A 78 27.02 -6.20 -14.90
CA ALA A 78 26.48 -4.85 -14.69
C ALA A 78 25.97 -4.55 -13.26
N PHE A 79 26.08 -5.50 -12.32
CA PHE A 79 25.56 -5.30 -10.96
C PHE A 79 26.26 -4.14 -10.22
N GLY A 80 27.58 -3.94 -10.44
CA GLY A 80 28.33 -2.83 -9.84
C GLY A 80 27.78 -1.46 -10.24
N GLU A 81 27.49 -1.25 -11.53
CA GLU A 81 26.92 0.00 -12.04
C GLU A 81 25.52 0.25 -11.46
N LEU A 82 24.69 -0.79 -11.32
CA LEU A 82 23.38 -0.66 -10.69
C LEU A 82 23.50 -0.23 -9.22
N LEU A 83 24.48 -0.79 -8.50
CA LEU A 83 24.71 -0.46 -7.11
C LEU A 83 25.14 1.00 -6.94
N GLU A 84 26.03 1.51 -7.80
CA GLU A 84 26.44 2.92 -7.79
C GLU A 84 25.23 3.84 -8.01
N VAL A 85 24.40 3.56 -9.02
CA VAL A 85 23.19 4.34 -9.31
C VAL A 85 22.21 4.33 -8.12
N ALA A 86 22.09 3.21 -7.42
CA ALA A 86 21.24 3.08 -6.23
C ALA A 86 21.78 3.87 -5.02
N LEU A 87 23.09 3.82 -4.78
CA LEU A 87 23.75 4.57 -3.70
C LEU A 87 23.64 6.08 -3.89
N GLU A 88 23.69 6.54 -5.14
CA GLU A 88 23.43 7.93 -5.52
C GLU A 88 21.95 8.33 -5.42
N GLY A 89 21.04 7.39 -5.12
CA GLY A 89 19.61 7.63 -4.98
C GLY A 89 18.89 7.83 -6.32
N ARG A 90 19.51 7.43 -7.44
CA ARG A 90 18.98 7.61 -8.80
C ARG A 90 18.37 6.33 -9.40
N ALA A 91 18.36 5.23 -8.65
CA ALA A 91 17.83 3.95 -9.13
C ALA A 91 16.33 4.01 -9.42
N SER A 92 15.94 3.53 -10.60
CA SER A 92 14.55 3.28 -10.97
C SER A 92 13.98 2.08 -10.21
N ALA A 93 12.67 1.88 -10.28
CA ALA A 93 12.04 0.73 -9.62
C ALA A 93 12.51 -0.61 -10.22
N ALA A 94 12.74 -0.64 -11.55
CA ALA A 94 13.32 -1.80 -12.22
C ALA A 94 14.74 -2.12 -11.74
N GLN A 95 15.57 -1.10 -11.54
CA GLN A 95 16.93 -1.28 -11.04
C GLN A 95 16.94 -1.78 -9.59
N TRP A 96 16.08 -1.23 -8.72
CA TRP A 96 15.91 -1.76 -7.36
C TRP A 96 15.52 -3.23 -7.36
N TRP A 97 14.58 -3.61 -8.22
CA TRP A 97 14.13 -5.00 -8.33
C TRP A 97 15.24 -5.94 -8.82
N ASP A 98 16.04 -5.49 -9.79
CA ASP A 98 17.22 -6.22 -10.27
C ASP A 98 18.30 -6.37 -9.17
N ILE A 99 18.51 -5.33 -8.34
CA ILE A 99 19.43 -5.36 -7.20
C ILE A 99 18.95 -6.37 -6.15
N GLY A 100 17.69 -6.31 -5.74
CA GLY A 100 17.12 -7.21 -4.73
C GLY A 100 17.24 -8.68 -5.12
N ALA A 101 16.83 -9.02 -6.34
CA ALA A 101 16.95 -10.39 -6.86
C ALA A 101 18.41 -10.86 -6.92
N SER A 102 19.34 -9.99 -7.34
CA SER A 102 20.77 -10.31 -7.39
C SER A 102 21.39 -10.56 -6.01
N ILE A 103 21.00 -9.78 -5.00
CA ILE A 103 21.47 -9.96 -3.62
C ILE A 103 20.88 -11.23 -2.99
N ARG A 104 19.61 -11.54 -3.27
CA ARG A 104 18.98 -12.77 -2.77
C ARG A 104 19.67 -14.02 -3.33
N ASP A 105 19.93 -14.03 -4.64
CA ASP A 105 20.53 -15.18 -5.33
C ASP A 105 22.03 -15.35 -5.00
N ASP A 106 22.74 -14.24 -4.78
CA ASP A 106 24.15 -14.23 -4.39
C ASP A 106 24.39 -13.17 -3.28
N PRO A 107 24.18 -13.55 -2.00
CA PRO A 107 24.34 -12.64 -0.86
C PRO A 107 25.71 -11.99 -0.75
N ALA A 108 26.76 -12.58 -1.34
CA ALA A 108 28.10 -12.00 -1.34
C ALA A 108 28.20 -10.73 -2.21
N ARG A 109 27.22 -10.47 -3.07
CA ARG A 109 27.12 -9.23 -3.86
C ARG A 109 26.66 -8.04 -3.05
N ALA A 110 26.04 -8.25 -1.88
CA ALA A 110 25.66 -7.13 -1.04
C ALA A 110 26.90 -6.30 -0.67
N PRO A 111 26.86 -4.96 -0.80
CA PRO A 111 27.93 -4.12 -0.27
C PRO A 111 28.13 -4.38 1.23
N GLN A 112 29.26 -3.90 1.75
CA GLN A 112 29.62 -4.05 3.16
C GLN A 112 29.73 -2.68 3.84
N GLY A 113 29.63 -2.66 5.16
CA GLY A 113 29.80 -1.45 5.96
C GLY A 113 28.83 -0.33 5.59
N GLU A 114 29.33 0.90 5.52
CA GLU A 114 28.53 2.11 5.26
C GLU A 114 27.75 2.08 3.94
N ALA A 115 28.31 1.43 2.90
CA ALA A 115 27.63 1.30 1.62
C ALA A 115 26.38 0.40 1.73
N LEU A 116 26.39 -0.63 2.58
CA LEU A 116 25.20 -1.44 2.85
C LEU A 116 24.13 -0.63 3.56
N GLU A 117 24.51 0.10 4.60
CA GLU A 117 23.58 0.92 5.36
C GLU A 117 22.94 2.00 4.47
N ALA A 118 23.75 2.66 3.64
CA ALA A 118 23.27 3.62 2.66
C ALA A 118 22.30 2.97 1.64
N LEU A 119 22.63 1.80 1.09
CA LEU A 119 21.76 1.10 0.13
C LEU A 119 20.39 0.80 0.74
N LEU A 120 20.36 0.22 1.94
CA LEU A 120 19.13 -0.18 2.61
C LEU A 120 18.30 1.03 3.03
N PHE A 121 18.95 2.09 3.53
CA PHE A 121 18.28 3.35 3.84
C PHE A 121 17.64 3.97 2.58
N ARG A 122 18.38 4.00 1.45
CA ARG A 122 17.86 4.52 0.18
C ARG A 122 16.64 3.73 -0.31
N LEU A 123 16.67 2.40 -0.22
CA LEU A 123 15.53 1.56 -0.57
C LEU A 123 14.32 1.81 0.35
N ALA A 124 14.54 1.79 1.67
CA ALA A 124 13.49 2.03 2.66
C ALA A 124 12.84 3.41 2.51
N ASN A 125 13.62 4.42 2.13
CA ASN A 125 13.18 5.79 1.87
C ASN A 125 12.54 5.97 0.47
N ALA A 126 12.89 5.12 -0.51
CA ALA A 126 12.26 5.14 -1.83
C ALA A 126 10.85 4.54 -1.83
N LEU A 127 10.54 3.61 -0.92
CA LEU A 127 9.23 2.92 -0.86
C LEU A 127 8.02 3.87 -0.78
N PRO A 128 7.97 4.89 0.09
CA PRO A 128 6.85 5.83 0.15
C PRO A 128 6.65 6.67 -1.11
N ARG A 129 7.67 6.73 -1.99
CA ARG A 129 7.62 7.44 -3.28
C ARG A 129 7.18 6.54 -4.42
N GLY A 130 7.15 5.22 -4.22
CA GLY A 130 6.72 4.29 -5.25
C GLY A 130 5.24 4.44 -5.57
N VAL A 131 4.91 4.48 -6.86
CA VAL A 131 3.52 4.50 -7.33
C VAL A 131 3.19 3.19 -8.06
N LYS A 132 2.11 2.53 -7.66
CA LYS A 132 1.56 1.33 -8.34
C LYS A 132 2.62 0.25 -8.59
N HIS A 133 2.99 -0.01 -9.84
CA HIS A 133 3.93 -1.06 -10.20
C HIS A 133 5.35 -0.78 -9.71
N ALA A 134 5.80 0.49 -9.73
CA ALA A 134 7.10 0.88 -9.18
C ALA A 134 7.19 0.57 -7.67
N PHE A 135 6.12 0.88 -6.92
CA PHE A 135 6.03 0.46 -5.51
C PHE A 135 6.16 -1.05 -5.34
N ARG A 136 5.44 -1.83 -6.15
CA ARG A 136 5.48 -3.28 -6.06
C ARG A 136 6.89 -3.83 -6.32
N MET A 137 7.58 -3.33 -7.33
CA MET A 137 8.94 -3.73 -7.68
C MET A 137 9.96 -3.40 -6.57
N MET A 138 9.90 -2.18 -6.01
CA MET A 138 10.75 -1.81 -4.88
C MET A 138 10.41 -2.62 -3.61
N ARG A 139 9.13 -2.91 -3.37
CA ARG A 139 8.72 -3.77 -2.25
C ARG A 139 9.22 -5.20 -2.46
N SER A 140 9.10 -5.78 -3.65
CA SER A 140 9.70 -7.08 -3.99
C SER A 140 11.21 -7.07 -3.73
N ALA A 141 11.92 -6.00 -4.15
CA ALA A 141 13.35 -5.86 -3.88
C ALA A 141 13.68 -5.88 -2.39
N ALA A 142 12.91 -5.15 -1.58
CA ALA A 142 13.09 -5.12 -0.14
C ALA A 142 12.80 -6.48 0.51
N LEU A 143 11.78 -7.20 0.02
CA LEU A 143 11.47 -8.56 0.47
C LEU A 143 12.57 -9.55 0.09
N ASP A 144 13.11 -9.47 -1.13
CA ASP A 144 14.23 -10.30 -1.58
C ASP A 144 15.47 -10.09 -0.70
N ILE A 145 15.78 -8.84 -0.34
CA ILE A 145 16.88 -8.55 0.59
C ILE A 145 16.57 -9.05 2.00
N ALA A 146 15.33 -8.88 2.47
CA ALA A 146 14.89 -9.33 3.80
C ALA A 146 14.91 -10.86 3.96
N GLU A 147 14.85 -11.62 2.87
CA GLU A 147 15.02 -13.08 2.91
C GLU A 147 16.44 -13.51 3.26
N VAL A 148 17.45 -12.66 3.03
CA VAL A 148 18.84 -12.95 3.37
C VAL A 148 19.05 -12.72 4.88
N PRO A 149 19.28 -13.76 5.70
CA PRO A 149 19.29 -13.61 7.16
C PRO A 149 20.34 -12.61 7.68
N ALA A 150 21.51 -12.56 7.03
CA ALA A 150 22.58 -11.62 7.37
C ALA A 150 22.20 -10.13 7.16
N LEU A 151 21.20 -9.85 6.32
CA LEU A 151 20.77 -8.49 5.96
C LEU A 151 19.53 -8.04 6.73
N GLN A 152 18.86 -8.92 7.47
CA GLN A 152 17.66 -8.60 8.25
C GLN A 152 17.90 -7.53 9.32
N GLY A 153 18.96 -7.67 10.12
CA GLY A 153 19.32 -6.69 11.14
C GLY A 153 19.64 -5.30 10.57
N PRO A 154 20.54 -5.19 9.56
CA PRO A 154 20.77 -3.96 8.80
C PRO A 154 19.50 -3.34 8.22
N MET A 155 18.59 -4.15 7.64
CA MET A 155 17.32 -3.66 7.08
C MET A 155 16.42 -3.06 8.17
N VAL A 156 16.30 -3.72 9.33
CA VAL A 156 15.51 -3.19 10.46
C VAL A 156 16.08 -1.86 10.96
N ARG A 157 17.40 -1.70 10.99
CA ARG A 157 18.04 -0.41 11.34
C ARG A 157 17.70 0.68 10.32
N ALA A 158 17.84 0.38 9.03
CA ALA A 158 17.47 1.32 7.97
C ALA A 158 15.98 1.75 8.04
N ILE A 159 15.09 0.81 8.35
CA ILE A 159 13.66 1.10 8.60
C ILE A 159 13.51 2.03 9.81
N ARG A 160 14.17 1.75 10.94
CA ARG A 160 14.13 2.60 12.14
C ARG A 160 14.64 4.02 11.83
N ASP A 161 15.73 4.15 11.10
CA ASP A 161 16.33 5.44 10.75
C ASP A 161 15.38 6.27 9.87
N CYS A 162 14.70 5.63 8.92
CA CYS A 162 13.65 6.29 8.12
C CYS A 162 12.48 6.77 8.99
N LEU A 163 12.10 5.99 10.00
CA LEU A 163 11.01 6.31 10.92
C LEU A 163 11.39 7.39 11.96
N GLY A 164 12.69 7.68 12.11
CA GLY A 164 13.21 8.67 13.05
C GLY A 164 12.82 10.12 12.74
N ASP A 165 12.35 10.43 11.53
CA ASP A 165 11.77 11.73 11.19
C ASP A 165 10.24 11.74 11.43
N PRO A 166 9.76 12.26 12.57
CA PRO A 166 8.33 12.25 12.89
C PRO A 166 7.50 13.13 11.94
N GLU A 167 8.13 14.08 11.25
CA GLU A 167 7.47 15.01 10.33
C GLU A 167 7.65 14.62 8.86
N GLY A 168 8.38 13.56 8.56
CA GLY A 168 8.48 12.96 7.23
C GLY A 168 7.14 12.46 6.69
N PRO A 169 7.10 11.97 5.43
CA PRO A 169 5.93 11.29 4.89
C PRO A 169 5.55 10.10 5.79
N SER A 170 4.30 9.67 5.70
CA SER A 170 3.88 8.48 6.44
C SER A 170 4.59 7.26 5.85
N PHE A 171 5.59 6.72 6.55
CA PHE A 171 6.37 5.54 6.13
C PHE A 171 5.60 4.22 6.36
N VAL A 172 4.30 4.20 6.10
CA VAL A 172 3.44 3.02 6.33
C VAL A 172 3.94 1.83 5.52
N GLU A 173 4.35 2.08 4.28
CA GLU A 173 4.93 1.08 3.37
C GLU A 173 6.19 0.43 3.96
N THR A 174 7.05 1.24 4.58
CA THR A 174 8.32 0.81 5.19
C THR A 174 8.06 0.03 6.49
N ILE A 175 7.08 0.45 7.30
CA ILE A 175 6.65 -0.29 8.50
C ILE A 175 6.15 -1.68 8.10
N GLY A 176 5.49 -1.80 6.94
CA GLY A 176 4.94 -3.07 6.44
C GLY A 176 6.00 -4.14 6.18
N LEU A 177 7.27 -3.75 6.02
CA LEU A 177 8.37 -4.70 5.88
C LEU A 177 8.72 -5.39 7.21
N LEU A 178 8.44 -4.78 8.36
CA LEU A 178 8.77 -5.36 9.67
C LEU A 178 8.05 -6.69 9.89
N GLU A 179 6.84 -6.83 9.34
CA GLU A 179 6.05 -8.06 9.38
C GLU A 179 6.75 -9.24 8.68
N GLN A 180 7.55 -8.94 7.66
CA GLN A 180 8.23 -9.93 6.82
C GLN A 180 9.66 -10.22 7.29
N ILE A 181 10.13 -9.53 8.34
CA ILE A 181 11.44 -9.73 8.97
C ILE A 181 11.20 -10.28 10.38
N PRO A 182 11.16 -11.62 10.58
CA PRO A 182 10.70 -12.22 11.85
C PRO A 182 11.76 -12.18 12.99
N THR A 183 12.50 -11.07 13.13
CA THR A 183 13.55 -10.91 14.15
C THR A 183 13.02 -10.27 15.44
N ALA A 184 13.76 -10.39 16.55
CA ALA A 184 13.45 -9.67 17.78
C ALA A 184 13.58 -8.14 17.61
N GLU A 185 14.47 -7.70 16.73
CA GLU A 185 14.71 -6.29 16.47
C GLU A 185 13.52 -5.63 15.76
N SER A 186 12.90 -6.31 14.78
CA SER A 186 11.73 -5.79 14.07
C SER A 186 10.53 -5.65 15.02
N ARG A 187 10.29 -6.65 15.87
CA ARG A 187 9.29 -6.59 16.95
C ARG A 187 9.61 -5.47 17.93
N GLY A 188 10.89 -5.24 18.23
CA GLY A 188 11.34 -4.11 19.04
C GLY A 188 10.94 -2.75 18.44
N VAL A 189 11.16 -2.54 17.14
CA VAL A 189 10.72 -1.32 16.42
C VAL A 189 9.20 -1.19 16.43
N LEU A 190 8.47 -2.29 16.22
CA LEU A 190 7.02 -2.30 16.23
C LEU A 190 6.44 -1.84 17.58
N LEU A 191 7.00 -2.34 18.69
CA LEU A 191 6.62 -1.92 20.04
C LEU A 191 7.01 -0.47 20.32
N GLU A 192 8.17 -0.02 19.85
CA GLU A 192 8.59 1.38 19.96
C GLU A 192 7.59 2.31 19.26
N LEU A 193 7.16 1.97 18.03
CA LEU A 193 6.16 2.74 17.30
C LEU A 193 4.83 2.82 18.07
N LEU A 194 4.36 1.73 18.66
CA LEU A 194 3.15 1.74 19.50
C LEU A 194 3.28 2.66 20.72
N GLU A 195 4.46 2.70 21.34
CA GLU A 195 4.70 3.38 22.61
C GLU A 195 5.04 4.87 22.45
N THR A 196 5.79 5.24 21.41
CA THR A 196 6.48 6.55 21.34
C THR A 196 6.14 7.39 20.10
N THR A 197 5.60 6.81 19.02
CA THR A 197 5.37 7.61 17.81
C THR A 197 4.34 8.71 18.03
N ARG A 198 4.62 9.87 17.43
CA ARG A 198 3.69 11.02 17.35
C ARG A 198 2.79 10.94 16.14
N SER A 199 3.14 10.13 15.13
CA SER A 199 2.36 9.98 13.92
C SER A 199 1.22 8.98 14.16
N ARG A 200 0.00 9.49 14.24
CA ARG A 200 -1.22 8.68 14.37
C ARG A 200 -1.29 7.56 13.33
N SER A 201 -0.98 7.87 12.07
CA SER A 201 -0.93 6.90 10.98
C SER A 201 0.11 5.79 11.17
N GLN A 202 1.31 6.11 11.68
CA GLN A 202 2.32 5.09 11.99
C GLN A 202 1.87 4.21 13.16
N ARG A 203 1.26 4.81 14.20
CA ARG A 203 0.75 4.06 15.35
C ARG A 203 -0.36 3.09 14.96
N GLN A 204 -1.33 3.56 14.16
CA GLN A 204 -2.42 2.75 13.64
C GLN A 204 -1.87 1.55 12.89
N TYR A 205 -0.97 1.78 11.93
CA TYR A 205 -0.40 0.70 11.13
C TYR A 205 0.47 -0.26 11.97
N ALA A 206 1.24 0.26 12.92
CA ALA A 206 1.95 -0.57 13.90
C ALA A 206 0.99 -1.43 14.76
N ALA A 207 -0.19 -0.93 15.09
CA ALA A 207 -1.21 -1.69 15.81
C ALA A 207 -1.80 -2.82 14.96
N GLU A 208 -2.02 -2.59 13.65
CA GLU A 208 -2.45 -3.63 12.71
C GLU A 208 -1.40 -4.76 12.65
N LEU A 209 -0.13 -4.43 12.41
CA LEU A 209 0.95 -5.44 12.36
C LEU A 209 1.16 -6.15 13.70
N ALA A 210 1.03 -5.43 14.82
CA ALA A 210 1.14 -6.04 16.15
C ALA A 210 -0.03 -6.99 16.42
N ALA A 211 -1.23 -6.70 15.91
CA ALA A 211 -2.37 -7.57 16.04
C ALA A 211 -2.13 -8.90 15.32
N GLU A 212 -1.60 -8.83 14.09
CA GLU A 212 -1.24 -10.01 13.30
C GLU A 212 -0.11 -10.82 13.95
N THR A 213 0.96 -10.14 14.39
CA THR A 213 2.10 -10.75 15.10
C THR A 213 1.64 -11.45 16.38
N LEU A 214 0.71 -10.84 17.13
CA LEU A 214 0.12 -11.42 18.33
C LEU A 214 -0.74 -12.64 18.01
N ALA A 215 -1.57 -12.57 16.96
CA ALA A 215 -2.42 -13.68 16.52
C ALA A 215 -1.61 -14.90 16.04
N ARG A 216 -0.41 -14.67 15.46
CA ARG A 216 0.53 -15.74 15.09
C ARG A 216 1.33 -16.30 16.28
N GLY A 217 1.26 -15.67 17.45
CA GLY A 217 1.99 -16.10 18.64
C GLY A 217 3.50 -15.78 18.59
N GLU A 218 3.91 -14.82 17.77
CA GLU A 218 5.33 -14.52 17.50
C GLU A 218 5.98 -13.62 18.57
N PHE A 219 5.18 -12.92 19.37
CA PHE A 219 5.68 -12.16 20.52
C PHE A 219 6.05 -13.09 21.69
N THR A 220 7.19 -12.82 22.32
CA THR A 220 7.56 -13.37 23.63
C THR A 220 6.61 -12.89 24.73
N GLU A 221 6.65 -13.51 25.92
CA GLU A 221 5.81 -13.10 27.05
C GLU A 221 6.06 -11.65 27.51
N ALA A 222 7.32 -11.22 27.52
CA ALA A 222 7.69 -9.85 27.85
C ALA A 222 7.15 -8.85 26.80
N GLU A 223 7.27 -9.17 25.51
CA GLU A 223 6.73 -8.35 24.43
C GLU A 223 5.20 -8.28 24.47
N ARG A 224 4.50 -9.41 24.70
CA ARG A 224 3.03 -9.43 24.90
C ARG A 224 2.61 -8.54 26.06
N SER A 225 3.36 -8.56 27.16
CA SER A 225 3.11 -7.69 28.31
C SER A 225 3.27 -6.22 27.96
N ARG A 226 4.29 -5.86 27.16
CA ARG A 226 4.46 -4.50 26.64
C ARG A 226 3.30 -4.05 25.75
N VAL A 227 2.83 -4.91 24.83
CA VAL A 227 1.64 -4.65 24.01
C VAL A 227 0.43 -4.32 24.89
N VAL A 228 0.15 -5.17 25.88
CA VAL A 228 -0.98 -4.97 26.81
C VAL A 228 -0.84 -3.65 27.58
N LEU A 229 0.35 -3.36 28.11
CA LEU A 229 0.60 -2.10 28.82
C LEU A 229 0.46 -0.88 27.92
N GLY A 230 0.92 -0.96 26.67
CA GLY A 230 0.77 0.09 25.66
C GLY A 230 -0.70 0.39 25.34
N VAL A 231 -1.51 -0.66 25.13
CA VAL A 231 -2.95 -0.53 24.92
C VAL A 231 -3.62 0.09 26.15
N LEU A 232 -3.35 -0.42 27.35
CA LEU A 232 -3.93 0.08 28.60
C LEU A 232 -3.55 1.54 28.88
N LYS A 233 -2.30 1.93 28.58
CA LYS A 233 -1.82 3.32 28.72
C LYS A 233 -2.58 4.25 27.79
N SER A 234 -2.71 3.89 26.51
CA SER A 234 -3.48 4.66 25.53
C SER A 234 -4.95 4.75 25.93
N TRP A 235 -5.56 3.61 26.31
CA TRP A 235 -6.95 3.54 26.75
C TRP A 235 -7.23 4.42 27.96
N ARG A 236 -6.34 4.40 28.96
CA ARG A 236 -6.48 5.24 30.16
C ARG A 236 -6.37 6.73 29.87
N SER A 237 -5.57 7.11 28.87
CA SER A 237 -5.41 8.50 28.46
C SER A 237 -6.65 9.02 27.73
N ASP A 238 -7.10 8.27 26.73
CA ASP A 238 -8.27 8.60 25.90
C ASP A 238 -8.83 7.31 25.28
N PRO A 239 -9.92 6.74 25.83
CA PRO A 239 -10.53 5.52 25.33
C PRO A 239 -11.00 5.62 23.88
N VAL A 240 -11.49 6.79 23.46
CA VAL A 240 -12.02 7.00 22.11
C VAL A 240 -10.88 6.95 21.10
N VAL A 241 -9.83 7.74 21.34
CA VAL A 241 -8.64 7.74 20.47
C VAL A 241 -7.94 6.39 20.48
N ALA A 242 -7.82 5.74 21.64
CA ALA A 242 -7.23 4.40 21.74
C ALA A 242 -8.03 3.36 20.97
N HIS A 243 -9.36 3.45 20.99
CA HIS A 243 -10.21 2.57 20.21
C HIS A 243 -10.03 2.78 18.71
N GLU A 244 -10.03 4.05 18.26
CA GLU A 244 -9.81 4.39 16.85
C GLU A 244 -8.42 3.96 16.37
N ASP A 245 -7.39 4.09 17.20
CA ASP A 245 -6.00 3.83 16.81
C ASP A 245 -5.57 2.36 16.99
N LEU A 246 -6.12 1.67 17.99
CA LEU A 246 -5.67 0.34 18.42
C LEU A 246 -6.79 -0.72 18.34
N GLY A 247 -7.94 -0.42 17.74
CA GLY A 247 -9.11 -1.29 17.75
C GLY A 247 -8.86 -2.74 17.28
N GLN A 248 -8.10 -2.91 16.20
CA GLN A 248 -7.73 -4.26 15.71
C GLN A 248 -6.86 -5.02 16.73
N LEU A 249 -5.88 -4.33 17.33
CA LEU A 249 -5.01 -4.87 18.36
C LEU A 249 -5.80 -5.25 19.62
N ILE A 250 -6.73 -4.39 20.05
CA ILE A 250 -7.64 -4.66 21.18
C ILE A 250 -8.46 -5.93 20.92
N GLY A 251 -8.97 -6.11 19.71
CA GLY A 251 -9.80 -7.26 19.33
C GLY A 251 -9.08 -8.61 19.39
N VAL A 252 -7.74 -8.64 19.33
CA VAL A 252 -6.94 -9.87 19.41
C VAL A 252 -6.27 -10.07 20.77
N LEU A 253 -6.52 -9.19 21.75
CA LEU A 253 -6.05 -9.39 23.12
C LEU A 253 -6.74 -10.60 23.77
N PRO A 254 -6.17 -11.15 24.87
CA PRO A 254 -6.84 -12.20 25.63
C PRO A 254 -8.29 -11.83 25.97
N ALA A 255 -9.22 -12.78 25.80
CA ALA A 255 -10.66 -12.53 25.85
C ALA A 255 -11.11 -11.71 27.07
N GLY A 256 -10.59 -12.03 28.27
CA GLY A 256 -10.94 -11.29 29.48
C GLY A 256 -10.56 -9.81 29.44
N LEU A 257 -9.46 -9.43 28.77
CA LEU A 257 -9.05 -8.04 28.64
C LEU A 257 -9.81 -7.33 27.53
N ALA A 258 -9.97 -7.97 26.36
CA ALA A 258 -10.73 -7.41 25.25
C ALA A 258 -12.19 -7.13 25.65
N GLU A 259 -12.83 -8.05 26.39
CA GLU A 259 -14.19 -7.86 26.92
C GLU A 259 -14.28 -6.70 27.93
N VAL A 260 -13.28 -6.55 28.81
CA VAL A 260 -13.27 -5.45 29.79
C VAL A 260 -13.16 -4.10 29.10
N LEU A 261 -12.29 -3.98 28.09
CA LEU A 261 -12.15 -2.75 27.31
C LEU A 261 -13.41 -2.46 26.48
N ALA A 262 -14.02 -3.49 25.88
CA ALA A 262 -15.27 -3.35 25.13
C ALA A 262 -16.49 -2.96 26.00
N ARG A 263 -16.51 -3.34 27.28
CA ARG A 263 -17.58 -2.98 28.23
C ARG A 263 -17.44 -1.60 28.85
N ASP A 264 -16.29 -0.95 28.69
CA ASP A 264 -16.09 0.41 29.18
C ASP A 264 -16.95 1.36 28.32
N GLY A 265 -18.15 1.69 28.84
CA GLY A 265 -19.22 2.42 28.16
C GLY A 265 -18.90 3.86 27.75
N ARG A 266 -17.62 4.23 27.76
CA ARG A 266 -17.07 5.47 27.18
C ARG A 266 -16.95 5.39 25.67
N VAL A 267 -16.96 4.19 25.09
CA VAL A 267 -17.04 3.97 23.64
C VAL A 267 -18.37 3.30 23.33
N SER A 268 -19.18 3.92 22.48
CA SER A 268 -20.48 3.33 22.11
C SER A 268 -20.24 2.06 21.26
N ALA A 269 -20.93 0.97 21.55
CA ALA A 269 -20.88 -0.24 20.71
C ALA A 269 -21.20 0.03 19.23
N ALA A 270 -21.94 1.12 18.94
CA ALA A 270 -22.23 1.57 17.58
C ALA A 270 -21.04 2.28 16.90
N GLU A 271 -20.12 2.88 17.65
CA GLU A 271 -18.86 3.45 17.15
C GLU A 271 -17.80 2.37 16.93
N VAL A 272 -17.89 1.26 17.67
CA VAL A 272 -17.01 0.08 17.59
C VAL A 272 -17.34 -0.82 16.39
N ALA A 273 -18.58 -0.80 15.89
CA ALA A 273 -19.00 -1.67 14.80
C ALA A 273 -18.21 -1.35 13.52
N ASP A 274 -17.70 -2.39 12.83
CA ASP A 274 -17.13 -2.25 11.49
C ASP A 274 -18.10 -1.37 10.67
N PRO A 275 -17.68 -0.22 10.11
CA PRO A 275 -18.55 0.64 9.31
C PRO A 275 -19.25 -0.09 8.16
N MET A 276 -18.78 -1.29 7.81
CA MET A 276 -19.39 -2.19 6.84
C MET A 276 -20.38 -3.20 7.42
N ALA A 277 -20.46 -3.38 8.74
CA ALA A 277 -21.41 -4.29 9.40
C ALA A 277 -22.87 -3.91 9.11
N ALA A 278 -23.13 -2.65 8.77
CA ALA A 278 -24.45 -2.17 8.35
C ALA A 278 -24.84 -2.61 6.92
N ILE A 279 -23.91 -3.12 6.13
CA ILE A 279 -24.16 -3.52 4.74
C ILE A 279 -24.45 -5.02 4.69
N SER A 280 -25.64 -5.37 4.22
CA SER A 280 -26.02 -6.78 4.07
C SER A 280 -25.24 -7.48 2.95
N VAL A 281 -25.12 -8.81 3.03
CA VAL A 281 -24.45 -9.61 1.97
C VAL A 281 -25.07 -9.38 0.58
N PRO A 282 -26.41 -9.32 0.41
CA PRO A 282 -27.01 -8.99 -0.88
C PRO A 282 -26.65 -7.58 -1.37
N GLU A 283 -26.59 -6.59 -0.49
CA GLU A 283 -26.16 -5.22 -0.85
C GLU A 283 -24.70 -5.19 -1.29
N ALA A 284 -23.81 -5.84 -0.53
CA ALA A 284 -22.39 -5.93 -0.88
C ALA A 284 -22.19 -6.58 -2.26
N SER A 285 -22.97 -7.62 -2.58
CA SER A 285 -22.95 -8.29 -3.88
C SER A 285 -23.42 -7.34 -5.00
N ARG A 286 -24.55 -6.63 -4.79
CA ARG A 286 -25.04 -5.64 -5.77
C ARG A 286 -24.03 -4.54 -6.08
N TRP A 287 -23.38 -3.98 -5.05
CA TRP A 287 -22.35 -2.96 -5.24
C TRP A 287 -21.13 -3.51 -6.00
N SER A 288 -20.69 -4.72 -5.66
CA SER A 288 -19.56 -5.36 -6.32
C SER A 288 -19.86 -5.62 -7.80
N HIS A 289 -21.07 -6.09 -8.10
CA HIS A 289 -21.55 -6.32 -9.46
C HIS A 289 -21.63 -5.03 -10.28
N ASP A 290 -22.29 -3.98 -9.75
CA ASP A 290 -22.42 -2.68 -10.44
C ASP A 290 -21.06 -2.05 -10.75
N LEU A 291 -20.13 -2.06 -9.79
CA LEU A 291 -18.77 -1.57 -10.01
C LEU A 291 -18.03 -2.39 -11.06
N ALA A 292 -18.13 -3.72 -11.03
CA ALA A 292 -17.49 -4.59 -12.03
C ALA A 292 -18.05 -4.35 -13.43
N GLN A 293 -19.37 -4.22 -13.58
CA GLN A 293 -20.02 -3.91 -14.85
C GLN A 293 -19.58 -2.55 -15.41
N ARG A 294 -19.57 -1.51 -14.57
CA ARG A 294 -19.11 -0.17 -14.98
C ARG A 294 -17.63 -0.15 -15.36
N SER A 295 -16.81 -0.97 -14.68
CA SER A 295 -15.38 -1.09 -15.00
C SER A 295 -15.13 -1.71 -16.38
N LEU A 296 -16.12 -2.41 -16.94
CA LEU A 296 -16.08 -3.04 -18.25
C LEU A 296 -16.71 -2.20 -19.36
N ALA A 297 -17.23 -1.00 -19.07
CA ALA A 297 -17.97 -0.19 -20.05
C ALA A 297 -17.15 0.11 -21.32
N ASP A 298 -15.85 0.31 -21.18
CA ASP A 298 -14.92 0.55 -22.29
C ASP A 298 -14.24 -0.73 -22.80
N TRP A 299 -14.66 -1.90 -22.31
CA TRP A 299 -14.07 -3.20 -22.65
C TRP A 299 -14.83 -3.90 -23.79
N PRO A 300 -14.24 -4.08 -24.98
CA PRO A 300 -14.97 -4.51 -26.17
C PRO A 300 -15.42 -5.99 -26.17
N ALA A 301 -15.13 -6.79 -25.13
CA ALA A 301 -15.36 -8.25 -25.14
C ALA A 301 -15.69 -8.87 -23.77
N GLY A 302 -16.41 -8.17 -22.89
CA GLY A 302 -16.73 -8.68 -21.55
C GLY A 302 -17.73 -9.84 -21.55
N GLY A 303 -17.25 -11.08 -21.62
CA GLY A 303 -18.07 -12.27 -21.35
C GLY A 303 -18.40 -12.43 -19.85
N GLU A 304 -19.50 -13.13 -19.54
CA GLU A 304 -19.97 -13.43 -18.17
C GLU A 304 -18.86 -13.90 -17.19
N PRO A 305 -17.87 -14.74 -17.58
CA PRO A 305 -16.87 -15.22 -16.64
C PRO A 305 -15.84 -14.15 -16.23
N VAL A 306 -15.59 -13.13 -17.07
CA VAL A 306 -14.70 -12.00 -16.73
C VAL A 306 -15.37 -11.11 -15.69
N VAL A 307 -16.65 -10.81 -15.88
CA VAL A 307 -17.48 -10.03 -14.94
C VAL A 307 -17.47 -10.68 -13.56
N ALA A 308 -17.77 -11.98 -13.48
CA ALA A 308 -17.88 -12.69 -12.20
C ALA A 308 -16.57 -12.66 -11.38
N ARG A 309 -15.41 -12.72 -12.05
CA ARG A 309 -14.10 -12.64 -11.38
C ARG A 309 -13.75 -11.22 -10.95
N LEU A 310 -14.02 -10.23 -11.80
CA LEU A 310 -13.85 -8.83 -11.44
C LEU A 310 -14.75 -8.46 -10.25
N GLU A 311 -16.01 -8.91 -10.26
CA GLU A 311 -16.95 -8.77 -9.14
C GLU A 311 -16.39 -9.39 -7.86
N SER A 312 -15.86 -10.61 -7.92
CA SER A 312 -15.22 -11.25 -6.77
C SER A 312 -14.03 -10.44 -6.22
N LEU A 313 -13.16 -9.91 -7.08
CA LEU A 313 -12.04 -9.07 -6.66
C LEU A 313 -12.50 -7.73 -6.07
N VAL A 314 -13.49 -7.07 -6.66
CA VAL A 314 -14.09 -5.86 -6.11
C VAL A 314 -14.72 -6.16 -4.74
N HIS A 315 -15.39 -7.32 -4.61
CA HIS A 315 -15.94 -7.76 -3.34
C HIS A 315 -14.85 -7.92 -2.27
N GLN A 316 -13.76 -8.61 -2.61
CA GLN A 316 -12.62 -8.79 -1.71
C GLN A 316 -11.95 -7.47 -1.36
N CYS A 317 -11.82 -6.55 -2.31
CA CYS A 317 -11.23 -5.23 -2.10
C CYS A 317 -12.05 -4.38 -1.12
N LEU A 318 -13.38 -4.41 -1.24
CA LEU A 318 -14.25 -3.46 -0.53
C LEU A 318 -14.98 -4.05 0.68
N PHE A 319 -15.30 -5.33 0.72
CA PHE A 319 -16.24 -5.86 1.72
C PHE A 319 -15.60 -6.84 2.71
N VAL A 320 -14.55 -7.56 2.33
CA VAL A 320 -13.86 -8.51 3.24
C VAL A 320 -13.27 -7.77 4.45
N SER A 321 -13.48 -8.31 5.66
CA SER A 321 -13.00 -7.70 6.91
C SER A 321 -11.49 -7.83 7.11
N ASN A 322 -10.85 -8.83 6.51
CA ASN A 322 -9.40 -9.02 6.57
C ASN A 322 -8.67 -7.93 5.74
N PRO A 323 -7.85 -7.05 6.37
CA PRO A 323 -7.15 -5.95 5.70
C PRO A 323 -6.14 -6.41 4.64
N GLU A 324 -5.43 -7.50 4.91
CA GLU A 324 -4.42 -8.05 4.01
C GLU A 324 -5.05 -8.58 2.71
N LEU A 325 -6.16 -9.30 2.82
CA LEU A 325 -6.92 -9.75 1.63
C LEU A 325 -7.44 -8.55 0.81
N ARG A 326 -7.94 -7.50 1.46
CA ARG A 326 -8.35 -6.27 0.76
C ARG A 326 -7.18 -5.64 0.01
N TRP A 327 -6.02 -5.53 0.67
CA TRP A 327 -4.82 -4.95 0.07
C TRP A 327 -4.34 -5.75 -1.14
N ARG A 328 -4.25 -7.08 -1.04
CA ARG A 328 -3.88 -7.95 -2.18
C ARG A 328 -4.87 -7.85 -3.34
N ALA A 329 -6.18 -7.87 -3.06
CA ALA A 329 -7.20 -7.67 -4.08
C ALA A 329 -7.03 -6.32 -4.78
N THR A 330 -6.70 -5.27 -4.02
CA THR A 330 -6.42 -3.93 -4.56
C THR A 330 -5.17 -3.92 -5.44
N LEU A 331 -4.10 -4.62 -5.06
CA LEU A 331 -2.90 -4.76 -5.89
C LEU A 331 -3.19 -5.45 -7.22
N LEU A 332 -3.96 -6.55 -7.20
CA LEU A 332 -4.39 -7.26 -8.39
C LEU A 332 -5.24 -6.36 -9.30
N LEU A 333 -6.22 -5.66 -8.74
CA LEU A 333 -7.04 -4.70 -9.48
C LEU A 333 -6.20 -3.56 -10.08
N SER A 334 -5.18 -3.08 -9.37
CA SER A 334 -4.28 -2.01 -9.86
C SER A 334 -3.38 -2.43 -11.03
N ALA A 335 -3.17 -3.73 -11.24
CA ALA A 335 -2.42 -4.27 -12.37
C ALA A 335 -3.34 -4.82 -13.48
N SER A 336 -4.66 -4.77 -13.27
CA SER A 336 -5.65 -5.28 -14.21
C SER A 336 -5.88 -4.33 -15.38
N PRO A 337 -6.27 -4.85 -16.55
CA PRO A 337 -6.67 -3.99 -17.66
C PRO A 337 -7.93 -3.16 -17.34
N PHE A 338 -8.68 -3.57 -16.32
CA PHE A 338 -9.90 -2.90 -15.83
C PHE A 338 -9.60 -1.75 -14.87
N GLN A 339 -8.33 -1.52 -14.52
CA GLN A 339 -7.90 -0.47 -13.57
C GLN A 339 -8.47 0.92 -13.93
N PRO A 340 -8.40 1.42 -15.17
CA PRO A 340 -8.95 2.74 -15.51
C PRO A 340 -10.48 2.81 -15.36
N GLY A 341 -11.19 1.78 -15.83
CA GLY A 341 -12.64 1.68 -15.72
C GLY A 341 -13.10 1.61 -14.26
N LEU A 342 -12.39 0.84 -13.43
CA LEU A 342 -12.65 0.77 -12.00
C LEU A 342 -12.41 2.10 -11.30
N ALA A 343 -11.36 2.84 -11.68
CA ALA A 343 -11.13 4.19 -11.16
C ALA A 343 -12.34 5.11 -11.42
N HIS A 344 -12.88 5.08 -12.64
CA HIS A 344 -14.06 5.85 -13.02
C HIS A 344 -15.30 5.40 -12.23
N ALA A 345 -15.52 4.09 -12.11
CA ALA A 345 -16.64 3.53 -11.36
C ALA A 345 -16.59 3.91 -9.87
N LEU A 346 -15.41 3.84 -9.24
CA LEU A 346 -15.22 4.26 -7.85
C LEU A 346 -15.47 5.76 -7.66
N ILE A 347 -15.01 6.62 -8.59
CA ILE A 347 -15.31 8.06 -8.53
C ILE A 347 -16.82 8.30 -8.63
N GLY A 348 -17.51 7.55 -9.49
CA GLY A 348 -18.98 7.57 -9.59
C GLY A 348 -19.65 7.19 -8.26
N LEU A 349 -19.21 6.09 -7.64
CA LEU A 349 -19.68 5.65 -6.32
C LEU A 349 -19.47 6.73 -5.24
N LEU A 350 -18.29 7.37 -5.21
CA LEU A 350 -18.00 8.39 -4.20
C LEU A 350 -18.87 9.63 -4.31
N ARG A 351 -19.39 9.93 -5.51
CA ARG A 351 -20.31 11.05 -5.77
C ARG A 351 -21.77 10.70 -5.60
N GLN A 352 -22.11 9.41 -5.50
CA GLN A 352 -23.48 8.96 -5.41
C GLN A 352 -24.05 9.27 -4.01
N PRO A 353 -25.22 9.92 -3.92
CA PRO A 353 -25.88 10.16 -2.64
C PRO A 353 -26.36 8.84 -2.02
N GLY A 354 -26.35 8.76 -0.69
CA GLY A 354 -26.85 7.60 0.06
C GLY A 354 -25.91 6.39 0.11
N VAL A 355 -24.70 6.47 -0.45
CA VAL A 355 -23.70 5.42 -0.27
C VAL A 355 -23.25 5.38 1.20
N PRO A 356 -23.25 4.20 1.86
CA PRO A 356 -22.81 4.08 3.24
C PRO A 356 -21.40 4.63 3.45
N VAL A 357 -21.19 5.37 4.56
CA VAL A 357 -19.91 6.04 4.85
C VAL A 357 -18.72 5.07 4.86
N GLY A 358 -18.89 3.86 5.40
CA GLY A 358 -17.87 2.82 5.39
C GLY A 358 -17.45 2.41 3.98
N LEU A 359 -18.41 2.24 3.08
CA LEU A 359 -18.17 1.90 1.68
C LEU A 359 -17.50 3.05 0.93
N ARG A 360 -17.91 4.31 1.18
CA ARG A 360 -17.23 5.49 0.60
C ARG A 360 -15.76 5.53 1.01
N ARG A 361 -15.45 5.35 2.29
CA ARG A 361 -14.07 5.34 2.80
C ARG A 361 -13.24 4.21 2.21
N ARG A 362 -13.78 2.99 2.12
CA ARG A 362 -13.10 1.85 1.48
C ARG A 362 -12.90 2.08 -0.03
N GLY A 363 -13.90 2.62 -0.72
CA GLY A 363 -13.80 3.00 -2.13
C GLY A 363 -12.73 4.06 -2.40
N ALA A 364 -12.63 5.08 -1.54
CA ALA A 364 -11.60 6.11 -1.64
C ALA A 364 -10.19 5.55 -1.38
N LYS A 365 -10.04 4.62 -0.42
CA LYS A 365 -8.77 3.90 -0.20
C LYS A 365 -8.39 3.03 -1.40
N ALA A 366 -9.33 2.31 -2.00
CA ALA A 366 -9.06 1.54 -3.23
C ALA A 366 -8.65 2.46 -4.38
N LEU A 367 -9.33 3.61 -4.53
CA LEU A 367 -9.06 4.61 -5.58
C LEU A 367 -7.62 5.12 -5.56
N SER A 368 -6.97 5.27 -4.40
CA SER A 368 -5.56 5.69 -4.35
C SER A 368 -4.59 4.70 -4.99
N HIS A 369 -4.98 3.43 -5.14
CA HIS A 369 -4.16 2.41 -5.81
C HIS A 369 -4.53 2.20 -7.27
N VAL A 370 -5.79 2.48 -7.64
CA VAL A 370 -6.31 2.25 -9.00
C VAL A 370 -6.56 3.54 -9.78
N VAL A 371 -6.12 4.71 -9.32
CA VAL A 371 -6.22 5.96 -10.08
C VAL A 371 -5.47 5.87 -11.41
N SER A 372 -5.99 6.46 -12.50
CA SER A 372 -5.26 6.63 -13.77
C SER A 372 -5.07 8.10 -14.10
N GLU A 373 -4.15 8.43 -15.01
CA GLU A 373 -3.99 9.80 -15.53
C GLU A 373 -5.30 10.33 -16.17
N GLY A 374 -6.10 9.44 -16.78
CA GLY A 374 -7.41 9.81 -17.33
C GLY A 374 -8.44 10.23 -16.28
N SER A 375 -8.19 9.93 -15.00
CA SER A 375 -9.10 10.22 -13.88
C SER A 375 -8.77 11.53 -13.17
N THR A 376 -7.64 12.18 -13.46
CA THR A 376 -7.11 13.33 -12.70
C THR A 376 -8.13 14.45 -12.53
N LEU A 377 -8.80 14.89 -13.60
CA LEU A 377 -9.81 15.95 -13.52
C LEU A 377 -11.06 15.53 -12.73
N GLN A 378 -11.37 14.24 -12.73
CA GLN A 378 -12.54 13.71 -12.02
C GLN A 378 -12.31 13.62 -10.51
N LEU A 379 -11.05 13.63 -10.05
CA LEU A 379 -10.72 13.68 -8.63
C LEU A 379 -10.95 15.05 -7.99
N ILE A 380 -10.95 16.14 -8.77
CA ILE A 380 -10.98 17.51 -8.25
C ILE A 380 -12.14 17.75 -7.26
N PRO A 381 -13.40 17.36 -7.55
CA PRO A 381 -14.49 17.56 -6.60
C PRO A 381 -14.33 16.76 -5.30
N LEU A 382 -13.61 15.64 -5.33
CA LEU A 382 -13.38 14.78 -4.16
C LEU A 382 -12.30 15.34 -3.23
N LEU A 383 -11.45 16.28 -3.68
CA LEU A 383 -10.44 16.94 -2.84
C LEU A 383 -11.06 17.80 -1.72
N HIS A 384 -12.37 18.09 -1.85
CA HIS A 384 -13.18 18.85 -0.91
C HIS A 384 -14.41 18.04 -0.46
N ASP A 385 -14.32 16.72 -0.46
CA ASP A 385 -15.41 15.86 0.01
C ASP A 385 -15.80 16.19 1.45
N PRO A 386 -17.10 16.21 1.79
CA PRO A 386 -17.55 16.45 3.17
C PRO A 386 -17.09 15.37 4.16
N ASP A 387 -16.77 14.15 3.71
CA ASP A 387 -16.11 13.16 4.55
C ASP A 387 -14.58 13.37 4.50
N PRO A 388 -13.93 13.78 5.60
CA PRO A 388 -12.50 14.08 5.62
C PRO A 388 -11.63 12.89 5.19
N ALA A 389 -12.05 11.66 5.48
CA ALA A 389 -11.33 10.45 5.09
C ALA A 389 -11.38 10.22 3.58
N VAL A 390 -12.50 10.58 2.92
CA VAL A 390 -12.61 10.53 1.46
C VAL A 390 -11.75 11.62 0.83
N ALA A 391 -11.79 12.85 1.36
CA ALA A 391 -10.98 13.96 0.86
C ALA A 391 -9.47 13.69 0.98
N GLU A 392 -9.03 13.15 2.11
CA GLU A 392 -7.65 12.72 2.34
C GLU A 392 -7.20 11.71 1.27
N ARG A 393 -7.95 10.62 1.10
CA ARG A 393 -7.61 9.54 0.15
C ARG A 393 -7.68 9.98 -1.29
N ALA A 394 -8.66 10.82 -1.65
CA ALA A 394 -8.73 11.42 -2.98
C ALA A 394 -7.53 12.34 -3.25
N THR A 395 -7.07 13.08 -2.25
CA THR A 395 -5.87 13.92 -2.36
C THR A 395 -4.60 13.08 -2.53
N MET A 396 -4.47 11.97 -1.79
CA MET A 396 -3.37 11.03 -2.01
C MET A 396 -3.41 10.41 -3.41
N ALA A 397 -4.60 9.96 -3.86
CA ALA A 397 -4.80 9.45 -5.22
C ALA A 397 -4.40 10.47 -6.28
N TYR A 398 -4.70 11.75 -6.06
CA TYR A 398 -4.27 12.84 -6.91
C TYR A 398 -2.75 12.98 -6.97
N GLY A 399 -2.09 12.82 -5.81
CA GLY A 399 -0.64 12.79 -5.69
C GLY A 399 0.04 11.71 -6.52
N HIS A 400 -0.64 10.59 -6.78
CA HIS A 400 -0.10 9.47 -7.57
C HIS A 400 -0.22 9.67 -9.09
N THR A 401 -0.66 10.84 -9.54
CA THR A 401 -0.72 11.23 -10.95
C THR A 401 0.52 12.01 -11.35
N THR A 402 0.81 12.08 -12.64
CA THR A 402 1.96 12.84 -13.14
C THR A 402 1.79 14.36 -12.94
N TYR A 403 2.92 15.05 -12.80
CA TYR A 403 2.93 16.51 -12.69
C TYR A 403 2.18 17.16 -13.87
N SER A 404 1.30 18.10 -13.55
CA SER A 404 0.83 19.09 -14.51
C SER A 404 0.67 20.45 -13.83
N GLY A 405 0.90 21.53 -14.58
CA GLY A 405 0.74 22.89 -14.03
C GLY A 405 -0.68 23.16 -13.52
N THR A 406 -1.69 22.57 -14.15
CA THR A 406 -3.09 22.61 -13.68
C THR A 406 -3.24 21.87 -12.36
N ALA A 407 -2.66 20.68 -12.23
CA ALA A 407 -2.76 19.89 -11.02
C ALA A 407 -2.09 20.55 -9.82
N ASP A 408 -0.91 21.11 -10.05
CA ASP A 408 -0.21 21.93 -9.07
C ASP A 408 -1.04 23.13 -8.61
N GLN A 409 -1.65 23.88 -9.54
CA GLN A 409 -2.51 25.01 -9.18
C GLN A 409 -3.72 24.57 -8.35
N ILE A 410 -4.33 23.42 -8.64
CA ILE A 410 -5.46 22.89 -7.88
C ILE A 410 -5.05 22.59 -6.44
N LEU A 411 -3.94 21.87 -6.24
CA LEU A 411 -3.43 21.55 -4.91
C LEU A 411 -3.07 22.81 -4.11
N ARG A 412 -2.49 23.83 -4.76
CA ARG A 412 -2.10 25.08 -4.10
C ARG A 412 -3.27 26.02 -3.82
N ARG A 413 -4.27 26.11 -4.70
CA ARG A 413 -5.45 27.00 -4.53
C ARG A 413 -6.26 26.66 -3.28
N GLY A 414 -6.31 25.39 -2.90
CA GLY A 414 -6.99 24.96 -1.68
C GLY A 414 -6.29 25.41 -0.39
N GLY A 415 -5.05 25.91 -0.46
CA GLY A 415 -4.18 26.14 0.70
C GLY A 415 -3.74 24.83 1.36
N ILE A 416 -2.92 24.90 2.40
CA ILE A 416 -2.64 23.77 3.29
C ILE A 416 -3.00 24.23 4.69
N PRO A 417 -4.06 23.67 5.33
CA PRO A 417 -4.43 24.10 6.67
C PRO A 417 -3.25 23.96 7.63
N PRO A 418 -3.00 24.96 8.49
CA PRO A 418 -1.82 24.97 9.35
C PRO A 418 -1.86 23.87 10.42
N GLU A 419 -3.07 23.44 10.81
CA GLU A 419 -3.26 22.33 11.71
C GLU A 419 -2.81 21.02 11.05
N GLN A 420 -2.18 20.16 11.85
CA GLN A 420 -1.71 18.84 11.41
C GLN A 420 -2.88 17.85 11.31
N GLN A 421 -3.82 18.15 10.42
CA GLN A 421 -4.96 17.30 10.09
C GLN A 421 -4.60 16.33 8.96
N PRO A 422 -5.31 15.19 8.83
CA PRO A 422 -5.04 14.21 7.77
C PRO A 422 -5.04 14.83 6.36
N ILE A 423 -6.02 15.70 6.07
CA ILE A 423 -6.09 16.40 4.78
C ILE A 423 -4.89 17.32 4.52
N SER A 424 -4.37 18.01 5.55
CA SER A 424 -3.20 18.87 5.42
C SER A 424 -1.96 18.04 5.06
N ARG A 425 -1.77 16.89 5.72
CA ARG A 425 -0.67 15.96 5.39
C ARG A 425 -0.84 15.38 4.00
N ALA A 426 -2.05 15.00 3.60
CA ALA A 426 -2.33 14.49 2.26
C ALA A 426 -2.02 15.53 1.17
N ARG A 427 -2.24 16.83 1.42
CA ARG A 427 -1.88 17.90 0.47
C ARG A 427 -0.38 18.07 0.33
N VAL A 428 0.38 18.11 1.43
CA VAL A 428 1.85 18.16 1.36
C VAL A 428 2.39 16.91 0.66
N TYR A 429 1.84 15.73 0.98
CA TYR A 429 2.15 14.47 0.30
C TYR A 429 1.89 14.56 -1.20
N ALA A 430 0.71 15.05 -1.63
CA ALA A 430 0.38 15.15 -3.05
C ALA A 430 1.28 16.14 -3.79
N LEU A 431 1.64 17.27 -3.17
CA LEU A 431 2.62 18.21 -3.72
C LEU A 431 3.99 17.56 -3.87
N GLY A 432 4.41 16.77 -2.88
CA GLY A 432 5.65 15.99 -2.89
C GLY A 432 5.69 14.96 -4.01
N MET A 433 4.69 14.08 -4.05
CA MET A 433 4.57 13.02 -5.04
C MET A 433 4.53 13.56 -6.47
N THR A 434 3.79 14.64 -6.72
CA THR A 434 3.72 15.26 -8.05
C THR A 434 4.98 16.05 -8.42
N GLY A 435 5.94 16.25 -7.51
CA GLY A 435 7.11 17.10 -7.78
C GLY A 435 6.75 18.57 -7.95
N SER A 436 5.71 19.03 -7.27
CA SER A 436 5.30 20.43 -7.29
C SER A 436 6.45 21.37 -6.90
N PRO A 437 6.72 22.43 -7.68
CA PRO A 437 7.64 23.50 -7.28
C PRO A 437 7.24 24.18 -5.95
N GLY A 438 5.97 24.05 -5.55
CA GLY A 438 5.46 24.55 -4.27
C GLY A 438 6.11 23.89 -3.05
N ILE A 439 6.70 22.69 -3.20
CA ILE A 439 7.43 22.03 -2.12
C ILE A 439 8.68 22.82 -1.71
N ALA A 440 9.46 23.33 -2.65
CA ALA A 440 10.64 24.15 -2.33
C ALA A 440 10.23 25.44 -1.59
N VAL A 441 9.16 26.09 -2.06
CA VAL A 441 8.60 27.28 -1.42
C VAL A 441 8.10 26.98 0.00
N LEU A 442 7.46 25.82 0.20
CA LEU A 442 6.97 25.41 1.51
C LEU A 442 8.11 25.04 2.48
N ALA A 443 9.17 24.39 1.98
CA ALA A 443 10.35 24.01 2.74
C ALA A 443 11.12 25.22 3.32
N GLU A 444 11.13 26.33 2.58
CA GLU A 444 11.79 27.58 2.91
C GLU A 444 10.87 28.62 3.58
N SER A 445 9.56 28.35 3.64
CA SER A 445 8.57 29.28 4.18
C SER A 445 8.89 29.70 5.63
N THR A 446 8.80 31.00 5.93
CA THR A 446 8.94 31.51 7.30
C THR A 446 7.61 31.51 8.07
N THR A 447 6.49 31.33 7.38
CA THR A 447 5.13 31.43 7.93
C THR A 447 4.43 30.07 8.04
N ALA A 448 4.82 29.06 7.27
CA ALA A 448 4.25 27.73 7.36
C ALA A 448 4.62 27.05 8.69
N PRO A 449 3.73 26.25 9.31
CA PRO A 449 4.05 25.46 10.50
C PRO A 449 5.28 24.57 10.33
N ARG A 450 6.01 24.32 11.43
CA ARG A 450 7.24 23.53 11.43
C ARG A 450 7.08 22.17 10.74
N TRP A 451 5.99 21.45 11.02
CA TRP A 451 5.73 20.13 10.45
C TRP A 451 5.60 20.17 8.92
N GLN A 452 4.94 21.20 8.36
CA GLN A 452 4.80 21.36 6.91
C GLN A 452 6.15 21.60 6.24
N ARG A 453 6.98 22.47 6.85
CA ARG A 453 8.32 22.78 6.33
C ARG A 453 9.23 21.57 6.36
N GLN A 454 9.21 20.81 7.46
CA GLN A 454 10.04 19.61 7.60
C GLN A 454 9.61 18.53 6.60
N ASN A 455 8.31 18.28 6.46
CA ASN A 455 7.80 17.35 5.45
C ASN A 455 8.17 17.80 4.02
N ALA A 456 8.03 19.10 3.72
CA ALA A 456 8.41 19.65 2.42
C ALA A 456 9.93 19.55 2.16
N ARG A 457 10.78 19.77 3.17
CA ARG A 457 12.23 19.55 3.04
C ARG A 457 12.55 18.11 2.71
N TRP A 458 11.88 17.16 3.37
CA TRP A 458 12.03 15.75 3.05
C TRP A 458 11.75 15.49 1.56
N TRP A 459 10.62 15.99 1.03
CA TRP A 459 10.28 15.85 -0.40
C TRP A 459 11.27 16.56 -1.32
N HIS A 460 11.77 17.73 -0.92
CA HIS A 460 12.76 18.48 -1.69
C HIS A 460 14.10 17.72 -1.78
N GLU A 461 14.54 17.11 -0.69
CA GLU A 461 15.80 16.35 -0.60
C GLU A 461 15.73 14.99 -1.30
N HIS A 462 14.59 14.31 -1.21
CA HIS A 462 14.45 12.93 -1.69
C HIS A 462 13.80 12.84 -3.08
N GLY A 463 13.15 13.90 -3.55
CA GLY A 463 12.51 13.98 -4.86
C GLY A 463 11.09 13.40 -4.89
N PRO A 464 10.44 13.48 -6.07
CA PRO A 464 9.02 13.14 -6.24
C PRO A 464 8.78 11.63 -6.35
N ALA A 465 7.54 11.29 -6.74
CA ALA A 465 7.12 9.93 -7.00
C ALA A 465 8.01 9.21 -8.03
N ILE A 466 8.23 7.92 -7.79
CA ILE A 466 8.89 6.97 -8.69
C ILE A 466 7.78 6.21 -9.42
N HIS A 467 7.65 6.43 -10.73
CA HIS A 467 6.61 5.83 -11.56
C HIS A 467 7.07 4.61 -12.36
N ALA A 468 8.36 4.49 -12.70
CA ALA A 468 8.94 3.38 -13.48
C ALA A 468 10.42 3.15 -13.10
#